data_AF-A0A7U9PWH9-F1
#
_entry.id   AF-A0A7U9PWH9-F1
#
_cell.length_a   1.000
_cell.length_b   1.000
_cell.length_c   1.000
_cell.angle_alpha   90.00
_cell.angle_beta   90.00
_cell.angle_gamma   90.00
#
_symmetry.space_group_name_H-M   'P 1'
#
loop_
_entity.id
_entity.type
_entity.pdbx_description
1 polymer ?
#
loop_
_entity_poly.entity_id
_entity_poly.type
_entity_poly.pdbx_seq_one_letter_code
_entity_poly.pdbx_strand_id
1 'polypeptide(L)'
;MGRGARRSGRPLRTIGGLTPRLRRAGRVVIGDPFSRYVQLLLTLTSARDLVVVDDGTATMEFITQLANGERLVRWHRHGGRGPRDLLFAPFAAAARRRLASGGRRRTVALFTSMPVEPPPGITVLSNEFTWTRRRFGPPRLTRGADIVGTSLVETGVVDPDRYLAAVTALARDHGATRYFAHRRESATKLHRIATETGLEVVRPDLPLELIARRGPVGRLVLSFPSTVVHTLPLALAGTEVGVAVCDIDPAWLTSKASPAPKDSCPA
;
A
#
# COMPACT_ATOMS: atom_id res chain seq x y z
N MET A 1 13.55 16.99 39.32
CA MET A 1 14.49 15.88 39.02
C MET A 1 13.69 14.65 38.58
N GLY A 2 14.06 14.04 37.46
CA GLY A 2 13.74 12.64 37.13
C GLY A 2 12.46 12.36 36.33
N ARG A 3 12.55 12.42 34.99
CA ARG A 3 11.84 11.52 34.03
C ARG A 3 12.35 11.79 32.61
N GLY A 4 13.50 11.19 32.28
CA GLY A 4 14.15 11.40 30.99
C GLY A 4 15.08 10.26 30.60
N ALA A 5 14.67 9.00 30.69
CA ALA A 5 15.44 7.87 30.15
C ALA A 5 14.59 6.60 30.07
N ARG A 6 13.92 6.34 28.93
CA ARG A 6 13.37 5.00 28.62
C ARG A 6 12.98 4.78 27.14
N ARG A 7 13.73 5.33 26.18
CA ARG A 7 13.52 5.05 24.74
C ARG A 7 14.74 4.46 24.00
N SER A 8 15.93 4.48 24.58
CA SER A 8 17.19 4.13 23.90
C SER A 8 17.55 2.63 23.83
N GLY A 9 16.76 1.72 24.44
CA GLY A 9 17.09 0.28 24.48
C GLY A 9 16.08 -0.67 23.81
N ARG A 10 14.93 -0.19 23.33
CA ARG A 10 13.88 -1.05 22.76
C ARG A 10 14.32 -1.75 21.47
N PRO A 11 14.96 -1.09 20.48
CA PRO A 11 15.34 -1.74 19.22
C PRO A 11 16.36 -2.86 19.42
N LEU A 12 17.39 -2.62 20.25
CA LEU A 12 18.44 -3.61 20.54
C LEU A 12 17.89 -4.84 21.28
N ARG A 13 16.99 -4.63 22.25
CA ARG A 13 16.30 -5.74 22.94
C ARG A 13 15.41 -6.53 21.99
N THR A 14 14.69 -5.85 21.09
CA THR A 14 13.87 -6.53 20.07
C THR A 14 14.74 -7.32 19.08
N ILE A 15 15.85 -6.74 18.60
CA ILE A 15 16.80 -7.45 17.71
C ILE A 15 17.39 -8.67 18.42
N GLY A 16 17.87 -8.50 19.66
CA GLY A 16 18.41 -9.59 20.48
C GLY A 16 17.40 -10.73 20.69
N GLY A 17 16.14 -10.38 20.99
CA GLY A 17 15.06 -11.37 21.18
C GLY A 17 14.62 -12.07 19.89
N LEU A 18 14.71 -11.40 18.73
CA LEU A 18 14.34 -11.98 17.44
C LEU A 18 15.46 -12.82 16.81
N THR A 19 16.74 -12.53 17.12
CA THR A 19 17.88 -13.18 16.47
C THR A 19 17.86 -14.71 16.56
N PRO A 20 17.65 -15.35 17.73
CA PRO A 20 17.58 -16.81 17.81
C PRO A 20 16.42 -17.40 17.00
N ARG A 21 15.28 -16.71 16.94
CA ARG A 21 14.12 -17.12 16.15
C ARG A 21 14.41 -17.03 14.66
N LEU A 22 15.01 -15.92 14.21
CA LEU A 22 15.39 -15.70 12.80
C LEU A 22 16.46 -16.68 12.31
N ARG A 23 17.34 -17.16 13.20
CA ARG A 23 18.36 -18.18 12.90
C ARG A 23 17.84 -19.60 12.87
N ARG A 24 16.67 -19.87 13.47
CA ARG A 24 16.02 -21.19 13.47
C ARG A 24 14.89 -21.30 12.44
N ALA A 25 14.36 -20.17 11.99
CA ALA A 25 13.27 -20.14 11.02
C ALA A 25 13.71 -20.71 9.66
N GLY A 26 12.95 -21.69 9.15
CA GLY A 26 13.13 -22.19 7.78
C GLY A 26 12.64 -21.20 6.71
N ARG A 27 11.59 -20.45 7.06
CA ARG A 27 10.95 -19.42 6.23
C ARG A 27 10.83 -18.10 6.99
N VAL A 28 11.10 -16.98 6.33
CA VAL A 28 10.87 -15.64 6.86
C VAL A 28 9.99 -14.84 5.90
N VAL A 29 8.91 -14.29 6.44
CA VAL A 29 7.98 -13.41 5.73
C VAL A 29 8.25 -11.97 6.15
N ILE A 30 8.44 -11.08 5.19
CA ILE A 30 8.74 -9.66 5.42
C ILE A 30 7.78 -8.76 4.67
N GLY A 31 7.39 -7.65 5.30
CA GLY A 31 6.80 -6.50 4.60
C GLY A 31 7.81 -5.35 4.57
N ASP A 32 7.56 -4.34 3.74
CA ASP A 32 8.39 -3.13 3.56
C ASP A 32 9.90 -3.41 3.45
N PRO A 33 10.39 -3.85 2.27
CA PRO A 33 11.81 -4.12 2.05
C PRO A 33 12.71 -2.86 2.12
N PHE A 34 12.12 -1.66 2.15
CA PHE A 34 12.84 -0.40 2.33
C PHE A 34 13.10 -0.07 3.80
N SER A 35 12.48 -0.78 4.74
CA SER A 35 12.68 -0.59 6.16
C SER A 35 14.11 -0.96 6.56
N ARG A 36 14.88 0.01 7.07
CA ARG A 36 16.22 -0.22 7.62
C ARG A 36 16.24 -1.32 8.69
N TYR A 37 15.16 -1.44 9.46
CA TYR A 37 15.01 -2.47 10.49
C TYR A 37 14.89 -3.86 9.85
N VAL A 38 14.06 -4.00 8.82
CA VAL A 38 13.93 -5.25 8.04
C VAL A 38 15.24 -5.61 7.37
N GLN A 39 15.91 -4.64 6.75
CA GLN A 39 17.22 -4.84 6.10
C GLN A 39 18.28 -5.35 7.08
N LEU A 40 18.32 -4.82 8.30
CA LEU A 40 19.18 -5.32 9.36
C LEU A 40 18.81 -6.76 9.76
N LEU A 41 17.53 -7.04 10.04
CA LEU A 41 17.07 -8.38 10.42
C LEU A 41 17.34 -9.43 9.34
N LEU A 42 17.27 -9.06 8.06
CA LEU A 42 17.61 -9.94 6.94
C LEU A 42 19.09 -10.36 6.96
N THR A 43 19.98 -9.57 7.54
CA THR A 43 21.39 -9.99 7.71
C THR A 43 21.56 -11.09 8.76
N LEU A 44 20.63 -11.17 9.71
CA LEU A 44 20.69 -12.07 10.86
C LEU A 44 20.01 -13.42 10.61
N THR A 45 19.11 -13.51 9.63
CA THR A 45 18.41 -14.75 9.31
C THR A 45 19.27 -15.74 8.52
N SER A 46 19.13 -17.02 8.87
CA SER A 46 19.67 -18.16 8.13
C SER A 46 18.65 -18.79 7.17
N ALA A 47 17.42 -18.26 7.14
CA ALA A 47 16.33 -18.83 6.35
C ALA A 47 16.72 -18.97 4.87
N ARG A 48 16.35 -20.12 4.32
CA ARG A 48 16.51 -20.43 2.90
C ARG A 48 15.29 -20.01 2.10
N ASP A 49 14.17 -19.77 2.76
CA ASP A 49 12.94 -19.36 2.10
C ASP A 49 12.51 -17.97 2.57
N LEU A 50 12.53 -17.01 1.66
CA LEU A 50 12.17 -15.62 1.93
C LEU A 50 10.93 -15.24 1.14
N VAL A 51 9.93 -14.71 1.83
CA VAL A 51 8.70 -14.21 1.19
C VAL A 51 8.57 -12.73 1.49
N VAL A 52 8.57 -11.91 0.43
CA VAL A 52 8.22 -10.49 0.51
C VAL A 52 6.71 -10.40 0.33
N VAL A 53 6.02 -9.70 1.22
CA VAL A 53 4.60 -9.40 1.11
C VAL A 53 4.44 -7.96 0.64
N ASP A 54 3.50 -7.79 -0.28
CA ASP A 54 2.97 -6.53 -0.78
C ASP A 54 2.87 -5.40 0.26
N ASP A 55 3.35 -4.20 -0.08
CA ASP A 55 3.19 -2.94 0.68
C ASP A 55 2.55 -1.84 -0.20
N GLY A 56 1.60 -2.23 -1.05
CA GLY A 56 0.95 -1.41 -2.05
C GLY A 56 1.88 -1.03 -3.20
N THR A 57 1.77 0.22 -3.66
CA THR A 57 2.58 0.72 -4.79
C THR A 57 4.09 0.68 -4.55
N ALA A 58 4.54 0.65 -3.30
CA ALA A 58 5.95 0.49 -2.96
C ALA A 58 6.52 -0.86 -3.44
N THR A 59 5.68 -1.88 -3.65
CA THR A 59 6.11 -3.16 -4.21
C THR A 59 6.57 -3.05 -5.66
N MET A 60 5.94 -2.18 -6.46
CA MET A 60 6.37 -1.94 -7.85
C MET A 60 7.75 -1.28 -7.87
N GLU A 61 7.95 -0.26 -7.04
CA GLU A 61 9.25 0.39 -6.86
C GLU A 61 10.34 -0.60 -6.40
N PHE A 62 10.00 -1.48 -5.45
CA PHE A 62 10.92 -2.51 -4.97
C PHE A 62 11.38 -3.43 -6.10
N ILE A 63 10.45 -3.87 -6.96
CA ILE A 63 10.77 -4.76 -8.07
C ILE A 63 11.64 -4.06 -9.11
N THR A 64 11.32 -2.82 -9.47
CA THR A 64 12.14 -2.01 -10.38
C THR A 64 13.56 -1.84 -9.85
N GLN A 65 13.72 -1.43 -8.59
CA GLN A 65 15.05 -1.27 -7.99
C GLN A 65 15.83 -2.58 -7.93
N LEU A 66 15.13 -3.70 -7.70
CA LEU A 66 15.76 -5.01 -7.61
C LEU A 66 16.22 -5.50 -8.98
N ALA A 67 15.39 -5.34 -10.01
CA ALA A 67 15.71 -5.68 -11.40
C ALA A 67 16.89 -4.86 -11.93
N ASN A 68 16.96 -3.56 -11.58
CA ASN A 68 18.04 -2.66 -11.98
C ASN A 68 19.30 -2.79 -11.12
N GLY A 69 19.29 -3.61 -10.07
CA GLY A 69 20.40 -3.71 -9.13
C GLY A 69 20.69 -2.40 -8.40
N GLU A 70 19.67 -1.58 -8.14
CA GLU A 70 19.74 -0.32 -7.39
C GLU A 70 19.78 -0.58 -5.88
N ARG A 71 19.92 0.47 -5.06
CA ARG A 71 19.85 0.32 -3.60
C ARG A 71 18.41 0.39 -3.15
N LEU A 72 17.99 -0.54 -2.29
CA LEU A 72 16.65 -0.58 -1.67
C LEU A 72 16.41 0.62 -0.74
N VAL A 73 16.11 1.77 -1.33
CA VAL A 73 15.82 3.03 -0.65
C VAL A 73 14.59 3.64 -1.32
N ARG A 74 13.59 4.00 -0.52
CA ARG A 74 12.35 4.61 -1.04
C ARG A 74 12.64 5.94 -1.74
N TRP A 75 12.09 6.15 -2.92
CA TRP A 75 12.49 7.20 -3.85
C TRP A 75 12.28 8.62 -3.30
N HIS A 76 11.21 8.82 -2.52
CA HIS A 76 10.95 10.08 -1.81
C HIS A 76 12.05 10.48 -0.82
N ARG A 77 13.01 9.60 -0.52
CA ARG A 77 14.18 9.87 0.33
C ARG A 77 15.46 10.15 -0.45
N HIS A 78 15.43 10.22 -1.78
CA HIS A 78 16.63 10.51 -2.59
C HIS A 78 17.28 11.88 -2.31
N GLY A 79 16.64 12.77 -1.54
CA GLY A 79 17.24 14.02 -1.04
C GLY A 79 18.01 13.92 0.29
N GLY A 80 17.91 12.79 1.02
CA GLY A 80 18.52 12.62 2.33
C GLY A 80 19.86 11.89 2.29
N ARG A 81 20.93 12.55 1.84
CA ARG A 81 22.32 12.02 2.00
C ARG A 81 22.84 12.27 3.43
N GLY A 82 22.05 11.91 4.44
CA GLY A 82 22.43 12.11 5.84
C GLY A 82 23.50 11.11 6.31
N PRO A 83 24.27 11.41 7.36
CA PRO A 83 25.28 10.49 7.91
C PRO A 83 24.72 9.11 8.28
N ARG A 84 23.45 9.05 8.68
CA ARG A 84 22.75 7.80 8.98
C ARG A 84 22.51 6.94 7.74
N ASP A 85 22.28 7.52 6.56
CA ASP A 85 22.07 6.75 5.32
C ASP A 85 23.33 5.99 4.91
N LEU A 86 24.50 6.63 5.07
CA LEU A 86 25.80 5.99 4.83
C LEU A 86 26.06 4.84 5.79
N LEU A 87 25.73 5.00 7.07
CA LEU A 87 25.86 3.93 8.08
C LEU A 87 24.99 2.71 7.79
N PHE A 88 23.82 2.89 7.17
CA PHE A 88 22.89 1.81 6.85
C PHE A 88 23.08 1.20 5.45
N ALA A 89 23.89 1.83 4.58
CA ALA A 89 24.14 1.36 3.23
C ALA A 89 24.63 -0.10 3.14
N PRO A 90 25.50 -0.61 4.04
CA PRO A 90 25.92 -2.01 4.00
C PRO A 90 24.76 -2.99 4.21
N PHE A 91 23.81 -2.65 5.08
CA PHE A 91 22.63 -3.49 5.35
C PHE A 91 21.67 -3.48 4.17
N ALA A 92 21.44 -2.32 3.55
CA ALA A 92 20.63 -2.22 2.33
C ALA A 92 21.23 -3.06 1.19
N ALA A 93 22.55 -2.99 0.99
CA ALA A 93 23.25 -3.79 -0.02
C ALA A 93 23.20 -5.30 0.29
N ALA A 94 23.35 -5.69 1.55
CA ALA A 94 23.25 -7.09 1.97
C ALA A 94 21.82 -7.64 1.82
N ALA A 95 20.81 -6.86 2.20
CA ALA A 95 19.39 -7.19 2.02
C ALA A 95 19.06 -7.36 0.53
N ARG A 96 19.49 -6.44 -0.32
CA ARG A 96 19.33 -6.56 -1.77
C ARG A 96 19.93 -7.85 -2.31
N ARG A 97 21.20 -8.14 -2.00
CA ARG A 97 21.84 -9.37 -2.48
C ARG A 97 21.04 -10.60 -2.06
N ARG A 98 20.56 -10.65 -0.81
CA ARG A 98 19.76 -11.77 -0.31
C ARG A 98 18.41 -11.91 -1.02
N LEU A 99 17.78 -10.80 -1.39
CA LEU A 99 16.47 -10.78 -2.05
C LEU A 99 16.60 -10.98 -3.57
N ALA A 100 17.67 -10.52 -4.21
CA ALA A 100 17.90 -10.62 -5.65
C ALA A 100 18.33 -12.03 -6.09
N SER A 101 19.04 -12.78 -5.24
CA SER A 101 19.60 -14.07 -5.62
C SER A 101 18.73 -15.23 -5.14
N GLY A 102 17.75 -15.64 -5.93
CA GLY A 102 17.21 -17.00 -5.88
C GLY A 102 18.23 -17.96 -6.50
N GLY A 103 19.09 -18.55 -5.68
CA GLY A 103 20.11 -19.51 -6.13
C GLY A 103 19.84 -20.92 -5.60
N ARG A 104 20.70 -21.89 -5.92
CA ARG A 104 20.57 -23.32 -5.51
C ARG A 104 20.38 -23.56 -4.00
N ARG A 105 20.61 -22.55 -3.14
CA ARG A 105 20.52 -22.62 -1.67
C ARG A 105 19.44 -21.73 -1.04
N ARG A 106 18.76 -20.87 -1.81
CA ARG A 106 17.75 -19.93 -1.28
C ARG A 106 16.67 -19.64 -2.31
N THR A 107 15.42 -19.74 -1.88
CA THR A 107 14.22 -19.30 -2.62
C THR A 107 13.80 -17.92 -2.14
N VAL A 108 13.39 -17.08 -3.10
CA VAL A 108 12.78 -15.78 -2.81
C VAL A 108 11.47 -15.72 -3.58
N ALA A 109 10.39 -15.44 -2.85
CA ALA A 109 9.08 -15.23 -3.42
C ALA A 109 8.55 -13.82 -3.10
N LEU A 110 7.82 -13.24 -4.03
CA LEU A 110 7.01 -12.04 -3.81
C LEU A 110 5.55 -12.46 -3.80
N PHE A 111 4.86 -12.29 -2.67
CA PHE A 111 3.42 -12.46 -2.57
C PHE A 111 2.73 -11.11 -2.74
N THR A 112 2.08 -10.87 -3.89
CA THR A 112 1.53 -9.55 -4.24
C THR A 112 0.29 -9.61 -5.10
N SER A 113 -0.55 -8.58 -4.95
CA SER A 113 -1.68 -8.28 -5.82
C SER A 113 -1.36 -7.23 -6.88
N MET A 114 -0.17 -6.62 -6.83
CA MET A 114 0.24 -5.59 -7.78
C MET A 114 0.62 -6.23 -9.12
N PRO A 115 0.29 -5.59 -10.26
CA PRO A 115 0.72 -6.06 -11.57
C PRO A 115 2.23 -5.83 -11.72
N VAL A 116 3.02 -6.86 -11.45
CA VAL A 116 4.48 -6.81 -11.56
C VAL A 116 5.00 -7.99 -12.36
N GLU A 117 6.00 -7.75 -13.19
CA GLU A 117 6.74 -8.81 -13.85
C GLU A 117 7.70 -9.48 -12.85
N PRO A 118 7.85 -10.82 -12.88
CA PRO A 118 8.74 -11.53 -11.98
C PRO A 118 10.20 -11.21 -12.33
N PRO A 119 10.97 -10.56 -11.43
CA PRO A 119 12.38 -10.32 -11.68
C PRO A 119 13.18 -11.63 -11.65
N PRO A 120 14.36 -11.66 -12.30
CA PRO A 120 15.19 -12.86 -12.36
C PRO A 120 15.48 -13.45 -10.97
N GLY A 121 15.27 -14.76 -10.82
CA GLY A 121 15.53 -15.47 -9.57
C GLY A 121 14.45 -15.30 -8.49
N ILE A 122 13.33 -14.65 -8.78
CA ILE A 122 12.24 -14.45 -7.81
C ILE A 122 10.95 -15.05 -8.35
N THR A 123 10.28 -15.83 -7.50
CA THR A 123 8.95 -16.36 -7.81
C THR A 123 7.88 -15.35 -7.42
N VAL A 124 7.02 -14.91 -8.34
CA VAL A 124 5.85 -14.11 -7.99
C VAL A 124 4.68 -15.06 -7.68
N LEU A 125 4.13 -14.90 -6.47
CA LEU A 125 2.95 -15.59 -5.99
C LEU A 125 1.79 -14.58 -5.99
N SER A 126 0.80 -14.79 -6.85
CA SER A 126 -0.34 -13.89 -6.96
C SER A 126 -1.19 -13.94 -5.68
N ASN A 127 -1.38 -12.80 -5.03
CA ASN A 127 -2.36 -12.62 -3.98
C ASN A 127 -3.73 -12.37 -4.60
N GLU A 128 -4.42 -13.47 -4.90
CA GLU A 128 -5.76 -13.41 -5.46
C GLU A 128 -6.85 -13.17 -4.41
N PHE A 129 -6.56 -12.85 -3.15
CA PHE A 129 -7.59 -12.65 -2.09
C PHE A 129 -8.54 -13.85 -1.86
N THR A 130 -8.13 -15.07 -2.22
CA THR A 130 -8.94 -16.29 -2.11
C THR A 130 -9.40 -16.56 -0.67
N TRP A 131 -8.53 -16.37 0.32
CA TRP A 131 -8.89 -16.53 1.74
C TRP A 131 -9.96 -15.52 2.15
N THR A 132 -9.81 -14.25 1.76
CA THR A 132 -10.78 -13.18 2.06
C THR A 132 -12.15 -13.52 1.49
N ARG A 133 -12.20 -13.95 0.22
CA ARG A 133 -13.46 -14.35 -0.42
C ARG A 133 -14.12 -15.53 0.29
N ARG A 134 -13.35 -16.58 0.60
CA ARG A 134 -13.84 -17.77 1.31
C ARG A 134 -14.33 -17.45 2.71
N ARG A 135 -13.63 -16.57 3.44
CA ARG A 135 -13.90 -16.29 4.85
C ARG A 135 -15.12 -15.40 5.05
N PHE A 136 -15.36 -14.44 4.16
CA PHE A 136 -16.38 -13.41 4.35
C PHE A 136 -17.60 -13.56 3.43
N GLY A 137 -17.59 -14.51 2.49
CA GLY A 137 -18.71 -14.72 1.56
C GLY A 137 -18.91 -13.53 0.61
N PRO A 138 -19.91 -13.58 -0.29
CA PRO A 138 -20.28 -12.44 -1.11
C PRO A 138 -21.00 -11.37 -0.26
N PRO A 139 -20.76 -10.08 -0.51
CA PRO A 139 -21.43 -9.01 0.22
C PRO A 139 -22.88 -8.84 -0.23
N ARG A 140 -23.71 -8.25 0.63
CA ARG A 140 -25.01 -7.72 0.21
C ARG A 140 -24.81 -6.47 -0.66
N LEU A 141 -25.45 -6.47 -1.82
CA LEU A 141 -25.37 -5.35 -2.77
C LEU A 141 -26.45 -4.30 -2.51
N THR A 142 -26.09 -3.04 -2.62
CA THR A 142 -27.03 -1.92 -2.68
C THR A 142 -27.23 -1.47 -4.14
N ARG A 143 -28.27 -0.67 -4.41
CA ARG A 143 -28.65 -0.30 -5.79
C ARG A 143 -27.72 0.74 -6.44
N GLY A 144 -26.97 1.51 -5.66
CA GLY A 144 -26.16 2.64 -6.12
C GLY A 144 -24.66 2.40 -6.08
N ALA A 145 -23.91 3.50 -6.02
CA ALA A 145 -22.46 3.50 -5.93
C ALA A 145 -21.94 3.84 -4.52
N ASP A 146 -20.70 3.46 -4.25
CA ASP A 146 -19.92 3.97 -3.13
C ASP A 146 -18.68 4.70 -3.65
N ILE A 147 -18.30 5.80 -3.00
CA ILE A 147 -17.09 6.55 -3.32
C ILE A 147 -16.01 6.21 -2.31
N VAL A 148 -14.80 5.94 -2.78
CA VAL A 148 -13.61 5.73 -1.97
C VAL A 148 -12.83 7.03 -1.88
N GLY A 149 -12.66 7.51 -0.65
CA GLY A 149 -11.91 8.71 -0.36
C GLY A 149 -10.40 8.53 -0.48
N THR A 150 -9.70 9.65 -0.58
CA THR A 150 -8.24 9.71 -0.68
C THR A 150 -7.65 10.82 0.19
N SER A 151 -6.36 10.69 0.54
CA SER A 151 -5.64 11.71 1.31
C SER A 151 -4.93 12.76 0.46
N LEU A 152 -5.24 12.88 -0.83
CA LEU A 152 -4.51 13.78 -1.74
C LEU A 152 -4.64 15.24 -1.34
N VAL A 153 -5.81 15.64 -0.83
CA VAL A 153 -6.06 16.97 -0.25
C VAL A 153 -5.18 17.20 0.98
N GLU A 154 -5.09 16.21 1.88
CA GLU A 154 -4.29 16.31 3.10
C GLU A 154 -2.78 16.32 2.83
N THR A 155 -2.34 15.68 1.75
CA THR A 155 -0.97 15.81 1.26
C THR A 155 -0.73 17.10 0.47
N GLY A 156 -1.78 17.88 0.23
CA GLY A 156 -1.74 19.12 -0.54
C GLY A 156 -1.50 18.91 -2.03
N VAL A 157 -1.69 17.71 -2.56
CA VAL A 157 -1.51 17.39 -4.00
C VAL A 157 -2.69 17.91 -4.80
N VAL A 158 -3.90 17.84 -4.24
CA VAL A 158 -5.16 18.23 -4.88
C VAL A 158 -5.80 19.38 -4.10
N ASP A 159 -6.36 20.35 -4.83
CA ASP A 159 -7.14 21.43 -4.26
C ASP A 159 -8.42 20.92 -3.53
N PRO A 160 -8.70 21.36 -2.29
CA PRO A 160 -9.85 20.88 -1.52
C PRO A 160 -11.21 21.13 -2.17
N ASP A 161 -11.41 22.30 -2.80
CA ASP A 161 -12.72 22.69 -3.34
C ASP A 161 -12.96 22.00 -4.69
N ARG A 162 -11.92 21.84 -5.51
CA ARG A 162 -11.97 21.00 -6.71
C ARG A 162 -12.29 19.55 -6.38
N TYR A 163 -11.66 19.00 -5.35
CA TYR A 163 -11.94 17.64 -4.89
C TYR A 163 -13.41 17.48 -4.47
N LEU A 164 -13.93 18.43 -3.69
CA LEU A 164 -15.32 18.38 -3.24
C LEU A 164 -16.30 18.48 -4.41
N ALA A 165 -16.07 19.39 -5.35
CA ALA A 165 -16.88 19.51 -6.56
C ALA A 165 -16.91 18.18 -7.36
N ALA A 166 -15.77 17.49 -7.45
CA ALA A 166 -15.69 16.19 -8.07
C ALA A 166 -16.47 15.11 -7.34
N VAL A 167 -16.37 15.04 -6.01
CA VAL A 167 -17.16 14.09 -5.19
C VAL A 167 -18.65 14.38 -5.34
N THR A 168 -19.06 15.64 -5.36
CA THR A 168 -20.47 16.04 -5.60
C THR A 168 -20.96 15.60 -6.97
N ALA A 169 -20.14 15.78 -8.02
CA ALA A 169 -20.48 15.33 -9.37
C ALA A 169 -20.61 13.80 -9.43
N LEU A 170 -19.63 13.06 -8.91
CA LEU A 170 -19.65 11.60 -8.87
C LEU A 170 -20.86 11.06 -8.09
N ALA A 171 -21.21 11.70 -6.97
CA ALA A 171 -22.36 11.30 -6.17
C ALA A 171 -23.67 11.42 -6.95
N ARG A 172 -23.85 12.53 -7.67
CA ARG A 172 -25.01 12.78 -8.52
C ARG A 172 -25.05 11.86 -9.72
N ASP A 173 -23.96 11.76 -10.48
CA ASP A 173 -23.93 11.11 -11.78
C ASP A 173 -24.01 9.57 -11.67
N HIS A 174 -23.57 9.01 -10.55
CA HIS A 174 -23.59 7.56 -10.30
C HIS A 174 -24.55 7.13 -9.18
N GLY A 175 -25.33 8.06 -8.63
CA GLY A 175 -26.24 7.78 -7.51
C GLY A 175 -25.49 7.19 -6.31
N ALA A 176 -24.34 7.76 -5.96
CA ALA A 176 -23.58 7.28 -4.83
C ALA A 176 -24.28 7.63 -3.51
N THR A 177 -24.27 6.70 -2.55
CA THR A 177 -24.95 6.88 -1.27
C THR A 177 -23.98 6.99 -0.10
N ARG A 178 -22.75 6.48 -0.26
CA ARG A 178 -21.75 6.43 0.80
C ARG A 178 -20.39 6.90 0.33
N TYR A 179 -19.64 7.46 1.27
CA TYR A 179 -18.26 7.86 1.11
C TYR A 179 -17.40 7.12 2.13
N PHE A 180 -16.56 6.18 1.67
CA PHE A 180 -15.59 5.48 2.50
C PHE A 180 -14.36 6.35 2.70
N ALA A 181 -14.29 7.00 3.86
CA ALA A 181 -13.20 7.89 4.21
C ALA A 181 -11.88 7.13 4.36
N HIS A 182 -10.83 7.66 3.74
CA HIS A 182 -9.48 7.27 4.01
C HIS A 182 -9.05 7.75 5.41
N ARG A 183 -8.32 6.91 6.14
CA ARG A 183 -7.94 7.14 7.56
C ARG A 183 -7.21 8.45 7.87
N ARG A 184 -6.62 9.09 6.85
CA ARG A 184 -5.90 10.36 6.99
C ARG A 184 -6.75 11.59 6.71
N GLU A 185 -7.99 11.42 6.25
CA GLU A 185 -8.84 12.54 5.89
C GLU A 185 -9.26 13.37 7.11
N SER A 186 -9.22 14.69 6.95
CA SER A 186 -9.55 15.60 8.04
C SER A 186 -11.06 15.59 8.35
N ALA A 187 -11.40 15.79 9.62
CA ALA A 187 -12.81 15.86 10.04
C ALA A 187 -13.56 16.99 9.33
N THR A 188 -12.91 18.14 9.10
CA THR A 188 -13.48 19.29 8.39
C THR A 188 -13.87 18.93 6.95
N LYS A 189 -12.97 18.27 6.21
CA LYS A 189 -13.27 17.83 4.83
C LYS A 189 -14.40 16.82 4.81
N LEU A 190 -14.37 15.84 5.71
CA LEU A 190 -15.42 14.81 5.79
C LEU A 190 -16.78 15.39 6.18
N HIS A 191 -16.81 16.40 7.05
CA HIS A 191 -18.04 17.12 7.38
C HIS A 191 -18.60 17.83 6.14
N ARG A 192 -17.76 18.57 5.40
CA ARG A 192 -18.17 19.22 4.14
C ARG A 192 -18.73 18.23 3.12
N ILE A 193 -18.07 17.08 2.93
CA ILE A 193 -18.58 16.02 2.06
C ILE A 193 -19.98 15.60 2.50
N ALA A 194 -20.17 15.25 3.78
CA ALA A 194 -21.49 14.85 4.28
C ALA A 194 -22.57 15.92 4.07
N THR A 195 -22.26 17.19 4.37
CA THR A 195 -23.24 18.28 4.30
C THR A 195 -23.57 18.71 2.87
N GLU A 196 -22.58 18.76 1.99
CA GLU A 196 -22.74 19.29 0.62
C GLU A 196 -23.22 18.23 -0.37
N THR A 197 -23.00 16.94 -0.08
CA THR A 197 -23.38 15.83 -0.98
C THR A 197 -24.52 14.97 -0.45
N GLY A 198 -24.79 15.01 0.86
CA GLY A 198 -25.73 14.11 1.52
C GLY A 198 -25.23 12.66 1.66
N LEU A 199 -23.97 12.37 1.28
CA LEU A 199 -23.38 11.05 1.42
C LEU A 199 -23.23 10.64 2.89
N GLU A 200 -23.54 9.39 3.19
CA GLU A 200 -23.15 8.78 4.47
C GLU A 200 -21.63 8.58 4.48
N VAL A 201 -20.94 9.33 5.34
CA VAL A 201 -19.50 9.19 5.53
C VAL A 201 -19.21 8.00 6.45
N VAL A 202 -18.65 6.95 5.87
CA VAL A 202 -18.21 5.75 6.58
C VAL A 202 -16.72 5.87 6.88
N ARG A 203 -16.32 5.59 8.13
CA ARG A 203 -14.90 5.51 8.54
C ARG A 203 -14.53 4.05 8.82
N PRO A 204 -13.97 3.31 7.85
CA PRO A 204 -13.56 1.93 8.03
C PRO A 204 -12.58 1.74 9.19
N ASP A 205 -12.83 0.75 10.03
CA ASP A 205 -11.90 0.24 11.06
C ASP A 205 -10.97 -0.86 10.52
N LEU A 206 -11.32 -1.42 9.36
CA LEU A 206 -10.61 -2.48 8.65
C LEU A 206 -10.24 -2.05 7.23
N PRO A 207 -9.30 -2.76 6.56
CA PRO A 207 -9.03 -2.59 5.13
C PRO A 207 -10.32 -2.65 4.30
N LEU A 208 -10.40 -1.82 3.26
CA LEU A 208 -11.62 -1.65 2.49
C LEU A 208 -12.05 -2.94 1.79
N GLU A 209 -11.11 -3.82 1.44
CA GLU A 209 -11.36 -5.14 0.89
C GLU A 209 -12.19 -6.02 1.83
N LEU A 210 -11.93 -5.92 3.14
CA LEU A 210 -12.70 -6.65 4.15
C LEU A 210 -14.06 -6.02 4.37
N ILE A 211 -14.14 -4.69 4.42
CA ILE A 211 -15.41 -3.96 4.60
C ILE A 211 -16.33 -4.19 3.41
N ALA A 212 -15.82 -4.03 2.19
CA ALA A 212 -16.56 -4.28 0.96
C ALA A 212 -17.06 -5.72 0.88
N ARG A 213 -16.28 -6.71 1.36
CA ARG A 213 -16.72 -8.12 1.40
C ARG A 213 -17.72 -8.45 2.50
N ARG A 214 -17.63 -7.79 3.66
CA ARG A 214 -18.67 -7.92 4.71
C ARG A 214 -19.97 -7.24 4.30
N GLY A 215 -19.85 -6.18 3.50
CA GLY A 215 -20.96 -5.39 3.00
C GLY A 215 -21.71 -4.62 4.12
N PRO A 216 -22.79 -3.91 3.74
CA PRO A 216 -23.27 -3.76 2.37
C PRO A 216 -22.27 -3.00 1.47
N VAL A 217 -22.26 -3.25 0.17
CA VAL A 217 -21.44 -2.55 -0.84
C VAL A 217 -22.31 -2.16 -2.05
N GLY A 218 -22.03 -1.01 -2.65
CA GLY A 218 -22.64 -0.58 -3.90
C GLY A 218 -22.32 -1.55 -5.03
N ARG A 219 -23.17 -1.54 -6.06
CA ARG A 219 -22.90 -2.27 -7.31
C ARG A 219 -21.73 -1.66 -8.09
N LEU A 220 -21.41 -0.39 -7.80
CA LEU A 220 -20.25 0.30 -8.34
C LEU A 220 -19.44 0.91 -7.19
N VAL A 221 -18.13 0.73 -7.21
CA VAL A 221 -17.20 1.41 -6.31
C VAL A 221 -16.34 2.36 -7.14
N LEU A 222 -16.48 3.65 -6.87
CA LEU A 222 -15.75 4.72 -7.53
C LEU A 222 -14.53 5.08 -6.68
N SER A 223 -13.34 5.05 -7.25
CA SER A 223 -12.12 5.39 -6.53
C SER A 223 -11.27 6.35 -7.35
N PHE A 224 -10.79 7.42 -6.72
CA PHE A 224 -9.63 8.14 -7.23
C PHE A 224 -8.39 7.22 -7.24
N PRO A 225 -7.30 7.54 -7.98
CA PRO A 225 -6.12 6.72 -8.06
C PRO A 225 -5.58 6.36 -6.66
N SER A 226 -5.60 5.07 -6.34
CA SER A 226 -5.18 4.53 -5.05
C SER A 226 -4.86 3.04 -5.17
N THR A 227 -4.15 2.45 -4.20
CA THR A 227 -3.84 1.01 -4.21
C THR A 227 -5.08 0.12 -4.25
N VAL A 228 -6.20 0.64 -3.74
CA VAL A 228 -7.50 -0.04 -3.66
C VAL A 228 -8.01 -0.47 -5.04
N VAL A 229 -7.64 0.24 -6.11
CA VAL A 229 -8.06 -0.11 -7.49
C VAL A 229 -7.44 -1.42 -7.97
N HIS A 230 -6.32 -1.85 -7.40
CA HIS A 230 -5.68 -3.12 -7.71
C HIS A 230 -6.17 -4.27 -6.82
N THR A 231 -6.64 -3.95 -5.61
CA THR A 231 -7.00 -4.96 -4.60
C THR A 231 -8.49 -5.25 -4.53
N LEU A 232 -9.35 -4.23 -4.66
CA LEU A 232 -10.81 -4.44 -4.60
C LEU A 232 -11.36 -5.34 -5.69
N PRO A 233 -10.96 -5.22 -6.98
CA PRO A 233 -11.43 -6.15 -8.01
C PRO A 233 -11.12 -7.61 -7.66
N LEU A 234 -9.94 -7.87 -7.10
CA LEU A 234 -9.55 -9.21 -6.65
C LEU A 234 -10.37 -9.66 -5.44
N ALA A 235 -10.52 -8.80 -4.44
CA ALA A 235 -11.31 -9.12 -3.25
C ALA A 235 -12.78 -9.39 -3.58
N LEU A 236 -13.35 -8.65 -4.54
CA LEU A 236 -14.74 -8.74 -4.96
C LEU A 236 -14.96 -9.72 -6.12
N ALA A 237 -13.93 -10.35 -6.65
CA ALA A 237 -14.05 -11.32 -7.74
C ALA A 237 -15.18 -12.36 -7.48
N GLY A 238 -15.98 -12.61 -8.51
CA GLY A 238 -17.17 -13.46 -8.41
C GLY A 238 -18.42 -12.78 -7.83
N THR A 239 -18.46 -11.44 -7.78
CA THR A 239 -19.66 -10.65 -7.48
C THR A 239 -20.02 -9.75 -8.66
N GLU A 240 -21.17 -9.10 -8.62
CA GLU A 240 -21.60 -8.11 -9.62
C GLU A 240 -21.03 -6.70 -9.37
N VAL A 241 -20.07 -6.55 -8.45
CA VAL A 241 -19.54 -5.23 -8.08
C VAL A 241 -18.50 -4.78 -9.10
N GLY A 242 -18.80 -3.68 -9.79
CA GLY A 242 -17.84 -2.95 -10.62
C GLY A 242 -16.94 -2.05 -9.78
N VAL A 243 -15.69 -1.89 -10.20
CA VAL A 243 -14.76 -0.90 -9.65
C VAL A 243 -14.30 0.00 -10.79
N ALA A 244 -14.50 1.31 -10.65
CA ALA A 244 -14.09 2.29 -11.64
C ALA A 244 -13.11 3.29 -11.05
N VAL A 245 -12.08 3.62 -11.84
CA VAL A 245 -11.09 4.63 -11.48
C VAL A 245 -11.57 5.98 -11.98
N CYS A 246 -11.66 6.96 -11.09
CA CYS A 246 -11.97 8.35 -11.43
C CYS A 246 -10.66 9.11 -11.58
N ASP A 247 -10.34 9.58 -12.79
CA ASP A 247 -9.13 10.35 -13.02
C ASP A 247 -9.13 11.66 -12.25
N ILE A 248 -7.92 12.13 -11.94
CA ILE A 248 -7.70 13.45 -11.36
C ILE A 248 -7.38 14.39 -12.51
N ASP A 249 -8.25 15.37 -12.71
CA ASP A 249 -7.99 16.44 -13.67
C ASP A 249 -6.67 17.16 -13.28
N PRO A 250 -5.70 17.28 -14.20
CA PRO A 250 -4.46 18.01 -13.96
C PRO A 250 -4.68 19.44 -13.43
N ALA A 251 -5.81 20.09 -13.76
CA ALA A 251 -6.17 21.41 -13.26
C ALA A 251 -6.46 21.45 -11.75
N TRP A 252 -6.66 20.30 -11.10
CA TRP A 252 -6.84 20.21 -9.64
C TRP A 252 -5.50 20.13 -8.89
N LEU A 253 -4.40 19.85 -9.60
CA LEU A 253 -3.09 19.67 -9.01
C LEU A 253 -2.56 21.00 -8.50
N THR A 254 -2.10 21.02 -7.26
CA THR A 254 -1.43 22.19 -6.69
C THR A 254 0.04 22.21 -7.11
N SER A 255 0.75 23.30 -6.80
CA SER A 255 2.21 23.41 -6.97
C SER A 255 3.03 22.36 -6.19
N LYS A 256 2.40 21.60 -5.27
CA LYS A 256 3.05 20.51 -4.51
C LYS A 256 2.93 19.14 -5.17
N ALA A 257 2.12 19.00 -6.22
CA ALA A 257 2.08 17.77 -7.00
C ALA A 257 3.47 17.58 -7.66
N SER A 258 4.22 16.57 -7.23
CA SER A 258 5.43 16.19 -7.96
C SER A 258 5.02 15.69 -9.35
N PRO A 259 5.82 15.94 -10.41
CA PRO A 259 5.51 15.41 -11.73
C PRO A 259 5.42 13.89 -11.63
N ALA A 260 4.32 13.32 -12.13
CA ALA A 260 4.11 11.88 -12.17
C ALA A 260 5.30 11.19 -12.88
N PRO A 261 5.67 9.95 -12.50
CA PRO A 261 6.51 9.13 -13.37
C PRO A 261 5.81 9.01 -14.72
N LYS A 262 6.55 9.27 -15.81
CA LYS A 262 6.08 9.02 -17.17
C LYS A 262 5.99 7.50 -17.36
N ASP A 263 4.84 6.91 -17.07
CA ASP A 263 4.53 5.56 -17.52
C ASP A 263 4.07 5.64 -18.97
N SER A 264 5.03 5.58 -19.89
CA SER A 264 4.78 5.13 -21.25
C SER A 264 4.79 3.60 -21.23
N CYS A 265 3.60 2.98 -21.27
CA CYS A 265 3.45 1.61 -21.73
C CYS A 265 2.89 1.69 -23.17
N PRO A 266 3.55 1.09 -24.18
CA PRO A 266 2.99 1.01 -25.51
C PRO A 266 1.83 0.01 -25.54
N ALA A 267 0.93 0.23 -26.49
CA ALA A 267 -0.30 -0.55 -26.75
C ALA A 267 -0.06 -2.05 -26.95
#